data_AF-A0A960KDC1-F1
#
_entry.id   AF-A0A960KDC1-F1
#
_cell.length_a   1.000
_cell.length_b   1.000
_cell.length_c   1.000
_cell.angle_alpha   90.00
_cell.angle_beta   90.00
_cell.angle_gamma   90.00
#
_symmetry.space_group_name_H-M   'P 1'
#
loop_
_entity.id
_entity.type
_entity.pdbx_description
1 polymer ?
#
loop_
_entity_poly.entity_id
_entity_poly.type
_entity_poly.pdbx_seq_one_letter_code
_entity_poly.pdbx_strand_id
1 'polypeptide(L)'
;MASATPPELTPVQQRTLAELGASSTARPTFDPELGRRLRHDLEEGMAEVVGHLAPDEVLTLSKHLLGQVHGCEGRLLAEEAADDGFAVTVAIARGAVAHKAVELGIHWSGEPLPLELVDEAMASLARTDHWLTEFLQTCSDVERAELRATAGDRVHKFFECFPRLEPKWRPVTESSQVVELADG
;
A
#
# COMPACT_ATOMS: atom_id res chain seq x y z
N MET A 1 -25.10 -23.50 -0.45
CA MET A 1 -23.98 -22.63 -0.06
C MET A 1 -23.88 -22.71 1.45
N ALA A 2 -22.86 -23.39 1.96
CA ALA A 2 -22.76 -23.65 3.40
C ALA A 2 -22.57 -22.30 4.13
N SER A 3 -23.54 -21.97 4.97
CA SER A 3 -23.41 -20.94 5.99
C SER A 3 -22.39 -21.44 7.01
N ALA A 4 -21.10 -21.28 6.72
CA ALA A 4 -20.07 -21.54 7.69
C ALA A 4 -20.14 -20.41 8.72
N THR A 5 -20.58 -20.75 9.94
CA THR A 5 -20.41 -19.88 11.11
C THR A 5 -18.95 -19.41 11.12
N PRO A 6 -18.67 -18.10 11.18
CA PRO A 6 -17.31 -17.61 11.19
C PRO A 6 -16.58 -18.24 12.39
N PRO A 7 -15.30 -18.64 12.23
CA PRO A 7 -14.53 -19.24 13.30
C PRO A 7 -14.49 -18.29 14.50
N GLU A 8 -14.46 -18.87 15.71
CA GLU A 8 -14.36 -18.09 16.93
C GLU A 8 -13.06 -17.28 16.92
N LEU A 9 -13.18 -15.97 17.21
CA LEU A 9 -12.04 -15.06 17.17
C LEU A 9 -11.07 -15.39 18.29
N THR A 10 -9.78 -15.39 17.98
CA THR A 10 -8.73 -15.53 18.99
C THR A 10 -8.73 -14.33 19.94
N PRO A 11 -8.17 -14.45 21.17
CA PRO A 11 -8.08 -13.32 22.10
C PRO A 11 -7.34 -12.11 21.52
N VAL A 12 -6.35 -12.32 20.64
CA VAL A 12 -5.65 -11.20 19.99
C VAL A 12 -6.54 -10.53 18.93
N GLN A 13 -7.30 -11.29 18.13
CA GLN A 13 -8.25 -10.74 17.16
C GLN A 13 -9.37 -9.95 17.84
N GLN A 14 -9.87 -10.43 18.97
CA GLN A 14 -10.87 -9.70 19.77
C GLN A 14 -10.31 -8.35 20.26
N ARG A 15 -9.06 -8.33 20.76
CA ARG A 15 -8.40 -7.07 21.15
C ARG A 15 -8.18 -6.14 19.97
N THR A 16 -7.67 -6.65 18.84
CA THR A 16 -7.48 -5.85 17.62
C THR A 16 -8.78 -5.19 17.18
N LEU A 17 -9.90 -5.93 17.20
CA LEU A 17 -11.21 -5.35 16.88
C LEU A 17 -11.69 -4.35 17.92
N ALA A 18 -11.44 -4.58 19.20
CA ALA A 18 -11.82 -3.63 20.25
C ALA A 18 -11.01 -2.32 20.16
N GLU A 19 -9.74 -2.40 19.77
CA GLU A 19 -8.83 -1.25 19.68
C GLU A 19 -8.96 -0.48 18.35
N LEU A 20 -9.09 -1.19 17.23
CA LEU A 20 -9.09 -0.60 15.88
C LEU A 20 -10.49 -0.54 15.24
N GLY A 21 -11.42 -1.37 15.70
CA GLY A 21 -12.78 -1.45 15.15
C GLY A 21 -13.63 -0.27 15.63
N ALA A 22 -13.74 0.76 14.81
CA ALA A 22 -14.66 1.86 15.08
C ALA A 22 -16.12 1.35 15.08
N SER A 23 -16.85 1.60 16.17
CA SER A 23 -18.30 1.39 16.17
C SER A 23 -18.96 2.31 15.15
N SER A 24 -20.13 1.91 14.63
CA SER A 24 -20.89 2.74 13.68
C SER A 24 -21.22 4.13 14.24
N THR A 25 -21.36 4.26 15.56
CA THR A 25 -21.60 5.52 16.26
C THR A 25 -20.35 6.37 16.48
N ALA A 26 -19.15 5.78 16.39
CA ALA A 26 -17.87 6.47 16.51
C ALA A 26 -17.26 6.84 15.15
N ARG A 27 -17.87 6.42 14.03
CA ARG A 27 -17.36 6.74 12.70
C ARG A 27 -17.49 8.25 12.46
N PRO A 28 -16.41 8.94 12.06
CA PRO A 28 -16.47 10.37 11.80
C PRO A 28 -17.46 10.66 10.66
N THR A 29 -18.31 11.65 10.88
CA THR A 29 -19.10 12.28 9.83
C THR A 29 -18.36 13.51 9.35
N PHE A 30 -18.23 13.67 8.04
CA PHE A 30 -17.60 14.84 7.45
C PHE A 30 -18.69 15.80 6.96
N ASP A 31 -18.40 17.10 7.04
CA ASP A 31 -19.20 18.13 6.39
C ASP A 31 -19.34 17.78 4.89
N PRO A 32 -20.56 17.73 4.33
CA PRO A 32 -20.76 17.49 2.90
C PRO A 32 -19.94 18.42 1.99
N GLU A 33 -19.58 19.60 2.50
CA GLU A 33 -18.84 20.63 1.80
C GLU A 33 -17.31 20.50 1.93
N LEU A 34 -16.81 19.59 2.77
CA LEU A 34 -15.38 19.41 3.00
C LEU A 34 -14.60 19.12 1.71
N GLY A 35 -15.13 18.27 0.83
CA GLY A 35 -14.45 17.90 -0.41
C GLY A 35 -14.25 19.09 -1.36
N ARG A 36 -15.30 19.91 -1.55
CA ARG A 36 -15.21 21.10 -2.41
C ARG A 36 -14.28 22.15 -1.81
N ARG A 37 -14.31 22.34 -0.48
CA ARG A 37 -13.35 23.21 0.23
C ARG A 37 -11.90 22.74 0.04
N LEU A 38 -11.59 21.46 0.31
CA LEU A 38 -10.24 20.93 0.15
C LEU A 38 -9.72 21.08 -1.28
N ARG A 39 -10.57 20.86 -2.29
CA ARG A 39 -10.22 21.11 -3.69
C ARG A 39 -9.89 22.58 -3.93
N HIS A 40 -10.76 23.49 -3.48
CA HIS A 40 -10.53 24.92 -3.64
C HIS A 40 -9.22 25.37 -2.98
N ASP A 41 -8.98 24.93 -1.75
CA ASP A 41 -7.75 25.25 -0.99
C ASP A 41 -6.49 24.75 -1.74
N LEU A 42 -6.56 23.56 -2.37
CA LEU A 42 -5.46 23.02 -3.18
C LEU A 42 -5.26 23.82 -4.48
N GLU A 43 -6.33 24.12 -5.22
CA GLU A 43 -6.25 24.86 -6.49
C GLU A 43 -5.77 26.30 -6.27
N GLU A 44 -6.27 26.98 -5.24
CA GLU A 44 -5.83 28.33 -4.87
C GLU A 44 -4.37 28.32 -4.41
N GLY A 45 -3.99 27.38 -3.52
CA GLY A 45 -2.64 27.29 -2.98
C GLY A 45 -1.56 26.96 -4.01
N MET A 46 -1.93 26.28 -5.11
CA MET A 46 -1.00 25.92 -6.18
C MET A 46 -1.02 26.89 -7.37
N ALA A 47 -1.92 27.88 -7.40
CA ALA A 47 -2.12 28.76 -8.55
C ALA A 47 -0.84 29.46 -9.03
N GLU A 48 0.01 29.91 -8.12
CA GLU A 48 1.31 30.53 -8.46
C GLU A 48 2.26 29.53 -9.13
N VAL A 49 2.38 28.32 -8.56
CA VAL A 49 3.30 27.29 -9.06
C VAL A 49 2.84 26.79 -10.42
N VAL A 50 1.54 26.58 -10.61
CA VAL A 50 0.95 26.21 -11.90
C VAL A 50 1.23 27.27 -12.95
N GLY A 51 1.23 28.56 -12.58
CA GLY A 51 1.60 29.66 -13.47
C GLY A 51 3.05 29.65 -13.96
N HIS A 52 3.94 28.87 -13.32
CA HIS A 52 5.32 28.70 -13.76
C HIS A 52 5.53 27.49 -14.69
N LEU A 53 4.56 26.58 -14.78
CA LEU A 53 4.64 25.41 -15.66
C LEU A 53 4.40 25.82 -17.12
N ALA A 54 5.05 25.11 -18.05
CA ALA A 54 4.74 25.27 -19.47
C ALA A 54 3.30 24.79 -19.77
N PRO A 55 2.65 25.29 -20.85
CA PRO A 55 1.25 24.93 -21.16
C PRO A 55 0.99 23.43 -21.37
N ASP A 56 2.02 22.64 -21.68
CA ASP A 56 1.99 21.19 -21.90
C ASP A 56 2.71 20.39 -20.79
N GLU A 57 3.15 21.06 -19.73
CA GLU A 57 3.87 20.44 -18.62
C GLU A 57 2.89 19.95 -17.54
N VAL A 58 3.04 18.68 -17.17
CA VAL A 58 2.23 18.03 -16.14
C VAL A 58 3.10 17.68 -14.93
N LEU A 59 2.72 18.17 -13.76
CA LEU A 59 3.39 17.87 -12.51
C LEU A 59 2.63 16.79 -11.74
N THR A 60 3.21 15.59 -11.63
CA THR A 60 2.65 14.52 -10.80
C THR A 60 3.22 14.57 -9.39
N LEU A 61 2.38 14.91 -8.41
CA LEU A 61 2.76 14.91 -7.00
C LEU A 61 2.32 13.60 -6.32
N SER A 62 3.30 12.91 -5.74
CA SER A 62 3.05 11.72 -4.92
C SER A 62 3.38 12.00 -3.46
N LYS A 63 2.76 11.25 -2.55
CA LYS A 63 3.13 11.27 -1.13
C LYS A 63 4.63 10.99 -0.92
N HIS A 64 5.21 10.14 -1.77
CA HIS A 64 6.64 9.81 -1.70
C HIS A 64 7.50 11.04 -2.00
N LEU A 65 7.23 11.74 -3.11
CA LEU A 65 7.94 12.95 -3.51
C LEU A 65 7.83 14.04 -2.42
N LEU A 66 6.62 14.30 -1.93
CA LEU A 66 6.40 15.27 -0.84
C LEU A 66 7.19 14.89 0.42
N GLY A 67 7.22 13.61 0.78
CA GLY A 67 8.00 13.12 1.92
C GLY A 67 9.51 13.28 1.75
N GLN A 68 10.04 13.10 0.53
CA GLN A 68 11.46 13.33 0.24
C GLN A 68 11.83 14.81 0.35
N VAL A 69 11.03 15.70 -0.27
CA VAL A 69 11.22 17.16 -0.20
C VAL A 69 11.20 17.63 1.25
N HIS A 70 10.17 17.24 2.02
CA HIS A 70 10.05 17.64 3.43
C HIS A 70 11.10 17.00 4.35
N GLY A 71 11.70 15.88 3.96
CA GLY A 71 12.79 15.25 4.70
C GLY A 71 14.12 15.98 4.51
N CYS A 72 14.52 16.21 3.26
CA CYS A 72 15.69 17.01 2.88
C CYS A 72 15.69 17.23 1.36
N GLU A 73 15.32 18.44 0.91
CA GLU A 73 15.36 18.83 -0.51
C GLU A 73 16.74 18.63 -1.15
N GLY A 74 17.82 19.01 -0.45
CA GLY A 74 19.18 18.80 -0.95
C GLY A 74 19.55 17.33 -1.14
N ARG A 75 18.97 16.41 -0.35
CA ARG A 75 19.14 14.98 -0.56
C ARG A 75 18.39 14.51 -1.80
N LEU A 76 17.14 14.97 -2.00
CA LEU A 76 16.37 14.65 -3.20
C LEU A 76 17.13 15.05 -4.46
N LEU A 77 17.61 16.30 -4.53
CA LEU A 77 18.38 16.79 -5.69
C LEU A 77 19.69 16.01 -5.90
N ALA A 78 20.36 15.62 -4.81
CA ALA A 78 21.58 14.82 -4.90
C ALA A 78 21.30 13.39 -5.39
N GLU A 79 20.21 12.76 -4.93
CA GLU A 79 19.77 11.43 -5.38
C GLU A 79 19.34 11.46 -6.85
N GLU A 80 18.62 12.50 -7.29
CA GLU A 80 18.24 12.70 -8.70
C GLU A 80 19.48 12.92 -9.60
N ALA A 81 20.48 13.67 -9.12
CA ALA A 81 21.69 13.97 -9.87
C ALA A 81 22.71 12.81 -9.91
N ALA A 82 22.67 11.92 -8.92
CA ALA A 82 23.67 10.87 -8.77
C ALA A 82 23.60 9.81 -9.89
N ASP A 83 22.47 9.63 -10.56
CA ASP A 83 22.18 8.56 -11.54
C ASP A 83 22.53 7.13 -11.04
N ASP A 84 22.89 7.00 -9.76
CA ASP A 84 23.05 5.76 -9.02
C ASP A 84 21.64 5.19 -8.86
N GLY A 85 21.20 4.44 -9.88
CA GLY A 85 19.86 3.89 -9.96
C GLY A 85 19.44 3.21 -8.66
N PHE A 86 18.16 3.33 -8.34
CA PHE A 86 17.57 2.73 -7.15
C PHE A 86 17.84 1.21 -7.09
N ALA A 87 18.68 0.79 -6.15
CA ALA A 87 19.00 -0.62 -5.95
C ALA A 87 17.99 -1.28 -5.00
N VAL A 88 17.24 -2.23 -5.51
CA VAL A 88 16.31 -3.03 -4.71
C VAL A 88 17.09 -4.00 -3.81
N THR A 89 16.74 -4.02 -2.53
CA THR A 89 17.25 -4.99 -1.55
C THR A 89 16.10 -5.79 -0.94
N VAL A 90 16.40 -6.89 -0.26
CA VAL A 90 15.41 -7.65 0.53
C VAL A 90 14.65 -6.74 1.51
N ALA A 91 15.35 -5.82 2.17
CA ALA A 91 14.76 -4.91 3.16
C ALA A 91 13.73 -3.95 2.54
N ILE A 92 13.96 -3.55 1.29
CA ILE A 92 13.08 -2.73 0.46
C ILE A 92 11.89 -3.56 -0.04
N ALA A 93 12.15 -4.75 -0.60
CA ALA A 93 11.14 -5.57 -1.26
C ALA A 93 10.11 -6.21 -0.29
N ARG A 94 10.53 -6.56 0.93
CA ARG A 94 9.68 -7.29 1.90
C ARG A 94 8.34 -6.62 2.20
N GLY A 95 8.27 -5.30 2.13
CA GLY A 95 7.03 -4.54 2.37
C GLY A 95 6.00 -4.80 1.30
N ALA A 96 6.40 -4.60 0.04
CA ALA A 96 5.53 -4.81 -1.12
C ALA A 96 5.10 -6.27 -1.26
N VAL A 97 6.01 -7.23 -1.02
CA VAL A 97 5.66 -8.67 -1.02
C VAL A 97 4.63 -8.99 0.07
N ALA A 98 4.82 -8.47 1.29
CA ALA A 98 3.85 -8.69 2.37
C ALA A 98 2.48 -8.05 2.07
N HIS A 99 2.44 -6.84 1.51
CA HIS A 99 1.19 -6.19 1.09
C HIS A 99 0.46 -7.04 0.05
N LYS A 100 1.17 -7.48 -1.00
CA LYS A 100 0.57 -8.30 -2.04
C LYS A 100 0.08 -9.65 -1.50
N ALA A 101 0.82 -10.28 -0.59
CA ALA A 101 0.39 -11.52 0.05
C ALA A 101 -0.88 -11.34 0.88
N VAL A 102 -1.01 -10.24 1.64
CA VAL A 102 -2.24 -9.90 2.38
C VAL A 102 -3.41 -9.61 1.43
N GLU A 103 -3.17 -8.87 0.36
CA GLU A 103 -4.15 -8.60 -0.71
C GLU A 103 -4.71 -9.92 -1.28
N LEU A 104 -3.82 -10.84 -1.67
CA LEU A 104 -4.20 -12.17 -2.15
C LEU A 104 -4.99 -12.93 -1.09
N GLY A 105 -4.53 -12.92 0.16
CA GLY A 105 -5.16 -13.63 1.27
C GLY A 105 -6.57 -13.15 1.61
N ILE A 106 -6.87 -11.86 1.42
CA ILE A 106 -8.24 -11.30 1.59
C ILE A 106 -9.22 -11.90 0.57
N HIS A 107 -8.74 -12.20 -0.65
CA HIS A 107 -9.56 -12.74 -1.74
C HIS A 107 -9.35 -14.24 -1.97
N TRP A 108 -8.58 -14.91 -1.10
CA TRP A 108 -8.20 -16.31 -1.26
C TRP A 108 -9.39 -17.26 -1.04
N SER A 109 -9.56 -18.23 -1.93
CA SER A 109 -10.69 -19.17 -1.90
C SER A 109 -10.57 -20.25 -0.82
N GLY A 110 -9.37 -20.46 -0.25
CA GLY A 110 -9.07 -21.50 0.74
C GLY A 110 -8.51 -20.97 2.06
N GLU A 111 -7.71 -21.80 2.72
CA GLU A 111 -6.93 -21.39 3.89
C GLU A 111 -5.71 -20.57 3.45
N PRO A 112 -5.56 -19.30 3.89
CA PRO A 112 -4.46 -18.43 3.53
C PRO A 112 -3.23 -18.82 4.35
N LEU A 113 -2.49 -19.84 3.89
CA LEU A 113 -1.23 -20.20 4.50
C LEU A 113 -0.20 -19.09 4.23
N PRO A 114 0.34 -18.40 5.26
CA PRO A 114 1.09 -17.17 5.06
C PRO A 114 2.26 -17.28 4.09
N LEU A 115 3.00 -18.38 4.15
CA LEU A 115 4.17 -18.58 3.29
C LEU A 115 3.77 -18.96 1.85
N GLU A 116 2.64 -19.65 1.66
CA GLU A 116 2.12 -19.90 0.32
C GLU A 116 1.67 -18.59 -0.34
N LEU A 117 1.01 -17.71 0.41
CA LEU A 117 0.64 -16.38 -0.07
C LEU A 117 1.85 -15.52 -0.42
N VAL A 118 2.95 -15.62 0.34
CA VAL A 118 4.21 -14.94 0.02
C VAL A 118 4.81 -15.48 -1.28
N ASP A 119 4.83 -16.80 -1.44
CA ASP A 119 5.34 -17.44 -2.66
C ASP A 119 4.50 -17.00 -3.89
N GLU A 120 3.18 -16.97 -3.76
CA GLU A 120 2.27 -16.48 -4.81
C GLU A 120 2.41 -14.98 -5.08
N ALA A 121 2.59 -14.17 -4.05
CA ALA A 121 2.85 -12.74 -4.19
C ALA A 121 4.15 -12.47 -4.94
N MET A 122 5.24 -13.15 -4.57
CA MET A 122 6.53 -13.06 -5.26
C MET A 122 6.40 -13.50 -6.72
N ALA A 123 5.70 -14.61 -6.96
CA ALA A 123 5.49 -15.14 -8.30
C ALA A 123 4.63 -14.20 -9.17
N SER A 124 3.60 -13.58 -8.60
CA SER A 124 2.76 -12.59 -9.29
C SER A 124 3.57 -11.35 -9.65
N LEU A 125 4.28 -10.75 -8.68
CA LEU A 125 5.04 -9.53 -8.88
C LEU A 125 6.18 -9.72 -9.90
N ALA A 126 6.82 -10.90 -9.91
CA ALA A 126 7.87 -11.24 -10.88
C ALA A 126 7.37 -11.38 -12.33
N ARG A 127 6.04 -11.39 -12.58
CA ARG A 127 5.44 -11.55 -13.91
C ARG A 127 4.66 -10.33 -14.39
N THR A 128 4.53 -9.30 -13.56
CA THR A 128 3.84 -8.05 -13.90
C THR A 128 4.82 -6.93 -14.22
N ASP A 129 4.33 -5.82 -14.75
CA ASP A 129 5.09 -4.58 -14.84
C ASP A 129 5.11 -3.92 -13.46
N HIS A 130 6.07 -4.31 -12.63
CA HIS A 130 6.24 -3.83 -11.27
C HIS A 130 7.71 -3.48 -11.03
N TRP A 131 7.98 -2.47 -10.21
CA TRP A 131 9.34 -2.03 -9.89
C TRP A 131 10.22 -3.09 -9.18
N LEU A 132 9.62 -4.22 -8.77
CA LEU A 132 10.33 -5.36 -8.17
C LEU A 132 10.62 -6.49 -9.16
N THR A 133 10.09 -6.43 -10.39
CA THR A 133 10.11 -7.55 -11.32
C THR A 133 11.53 -8.05 -11.58
N GLU A 134 12.45 -7.15 -11.91
CA GLU A 134 13.85 -7.50 -12.18
C GLU A 134 14.52 -8.13 -10.96
N PHE A 135 14.39 -7.53 -9.78
CA PHE A 135 14.94 -8.07 -8.54
C PHE A 135 14.39 -9.46 -8.23
N LEU A 136 13.08 -9.68 -8.35
CA LEU A 136 12.46 -10.98 -8.06
C LEU A 136 12.84 -12.05 -9.08
N GLN A 137 13.22 -11.67 -10.30
CA GLN A 137 13.71 -12.58 -11.34
C GLN A 137 15.20 -12.91 -11.19
N THR A 138 16.00 -11.99 -10.66
CA THR A 138 17.47 -12.09 -10.65
C THR A 138 18.08 -12.31 -9.26
N CYS A 139 17.32 -12.11 -8.18
CA CYS A 139 17.80 -12.30 -6.81
C CYS A 139 18.33 -13.72 -6.60
N SER A 140 19.39 -13.81 -5.79
CA SER A 140 19.99 -15.07 -5.39
C SER A 140 19.03 -15.93 -4.57
N ASP A 141 19.33 -17.22 -4.45
CA ASP A 141 18.56 -18.14 -3.60
C ASP A 141 18.56 -17.70 -2.12
N VAL A 142 19.65 -17.07 -1.67
CA VAL A 142 19.77 -16.52 -0.31
C VAL A 142 18.81 -15.36 -0.13
N GLU A 143 18.85 -14.37 -1.02
CA GLU A 143 17.94 -13.22 -0.97
C GLU A 143 16.48 -13.64 -1.09
N ARG A 144 16.19 -14.63 -1.94
CA ARG A 144 14.85 -15.21 -2.08
C ARG A 144 14.38 -15.84 -0.77
N ALA A 145 15.23 -16.62 -0.11
CA ALA A 145 14.91 -17.24 1.18
C ALA A 145 14.72 -16.20 2.29
N GLU A 146 15.59 -15.19 2.35
CA GLU A 146 15.48 -14.09 3.32
C GLU A 146 14.23 -13.25 3.09
N LEU A 147 13.91 -12.93 1.84
CA LEU A 147 12.70 -12.21 1.48
C LEU A 147 11.46 -12.99 1.87
N ARG A 148 11.42 -14.29 1.57
CA ARG A 148 10.33 -15.17 1.94
C ARG A 148 10.12 -15.22 3.46
N ALA A 149 11.19 -15.37 4.23
CA ALA A 149 11.13 -15.41 5.68
C ALA A 149 10.67 -14.07 6.28
N THR A 150 11.24 -12.95 5.82
CA THR A 150 10.97 -11.61 6.37
C THR A 150 9.60 -11.06 5.97
N ALA A 151 9.11 -11.37 4.77
CA ALA A 151 7.73 -11.09 4.37
C ALA A 151 6.75 -12.02 5.11
N GLY A 152 7.09 -13.31 5.21
CA GLY A 152 6.28 -14.32 5.91
C GLY A 152 5.98 -13.97 7.36
N ASP A 153 6.98 -13.49 8.11
CA ASP A 153 6.79 -13.00 9.49
C ASP A 153 5.71 -11.91 9.59
N ARG A 154 5.70 -10.95 8.65
CA ARG A 154 4.70 -9.87 8.62
C ARG A 154 3.31 -10.39 8.27
N VAL A 155 3.21 -11.25 7.27
CA VAL A 155 1.94 -11.84 6.81
C VAL A 155 1.35 -12.73 7.91
N HIS A 156 2.19 -13.50 8.60
CA HIS A 156 1.77 -14.32 9.74
C HIS A 156 1.17 -13.46 10.86
N LYS A 157 1.91 -12.43 11.32
CA LYS A 157 1.43 -11.49 12.33
C LYS A 157 0.13 -10.81 11.92
N PHE A 158 -0.05 -10.49 10.63
CA PHE A 158 -1.29 -9.93 10.14
C PHE A 158 -2.46 -10.90 10.34
N PHE A 159 -2.37 -12.15 9.87
CA PHE A 159 -3.47 -13.11 9.99
C PHE A 159 -3.70 -13.64 11.41
N GLU A 160 -2.68 -13.59 12.28
CA GLU A 160 -2.85 -13.84 13.70
C GLU A 160 -3.65 -12.72 14.39
N CYS A 161 -3.35 -11.46 14.08
CA CYS A 161 -3.94 -10.30 14.76
C CYS A 161 -5.27 -9.84 14.16
N PHE A 162 -5.43 -9.93 12.84
CA PHE A 162 -6.64 -9.48 12.15
C PHE A 162 -7.55 -10.66 11.83
N PRO A 163 -8.84 -10.59 12.18
CA PRO A 163 -9.79 -11.61 11.79
C PRO A 163 -10.00 -11.59 10.27
N ARG A 164 -10.39 -12.74 9.71
CA ARG A 164 -10.82 -12.80 8.31
C ARG A 164 -11.97 -11.83 8.07
N LEU A 165 -11.84 -11.03 7.00
CA LEU A 165 -12.87 -10.08 6.62
C LEU A 165 -14.10 -10.82 6.10
N GLU A 166 -15.29 -10.38 6.50
CA GLU A 166 -16.52 -10.97 5.96
C GLU A 166 -16.74 -10.53 4.51
N PRO A 167 -17.08 -11.42 3.57
CA PRO A 167 -17.33 -11.06 2.17
C PRO A 167 -18.38 -9.94 2.00
N LYS A 168 -19.37 -9.90 2.89
CA LYS A 168 -20.44 -8.88 2.88
C LYS A 168 -19.91 -7.45 3.13
N TRP A 169 -18.71 -7.31 3.71
CA TRP A 169 -18.06 -6.02 3.93
C TRP A 169 -17.45 -5.45 2.66
N ARG A 170 -17.39 -6.23 1.56
CA ARG A 170 -16.85 -5.82 0.26
C ARG A 170 -15.46 -5.18 0.41
N PRO A 171 -14.47 -5.92 0.94
CA PRO A 171 -13.15 -5.36 1.17
C PRO A 171 -12.54 -4.87 -0.15
N VAL A 172 -11.94 -3.69 -0.10
CA VAL A 172 -11.20 -3.08 -1.20
C VAL A 172 -9.78 -2.83 -0.70
N THR A 173 -8.80 -3.39 -1.39
CA THR A 173 -7.37 -3.27 -1.10
C THR A 173 -6.71 -2.39 -2.14
N GLU A 174 -5.80 -1.51 -1.69
CA GLU A 174 -4.94 -0.71 -2.58
C GLU A 174 -5.72 0.11 -3.64
N SER A 175 -6.87 0.69 -3.27
CA SER A 175 -7.60 1.58 -4.17
C SER A 175 -6.76 2.81 -4.48
N SER A 176 -6.44 3.01 -5.75
CA SER A 176 -5.83 4.26 -6.20
C SER A 176 -6.82 5.42 -6.03
N GLN A 177 -6.28 6.56 -5.63
CA GLN A 177 -6.99 7.83 -5.66
C GLN A 177 -6.08 8.83 -6.34
N VAL A 178 -6.55 9.36 -7.47
CA VAL A 178 -5.90 10.42 -8.24
C VAL A 178 -6.89 11.56 -8.33
N VAL A 179 -6.39 12.79 -8.19
CA VAL A 179 -7.18 14.00 -8.29
C VAL A 179 -6.49 14.93 -9.26
N GLU A 180 -7.20 15.22 -10.34
CA GLU A 180 -6.81 16.21 -11.33
C GLU A 180 -7.18 17.63 -10.84
N LEU A 181 -6.28 18.58 -11.02
CA LEU A 181 -6.34 19.94 -10.46
C LEU A 181 -5.89 20.94 -11.53
N ALA A 182 -6.42 22.17 -11.50
CA ALA A 182 -6.09 23.21 -12.48
C ALA A 182 -6.37 22.79 -13.95
N ASP A 183 -7.61 22.36 -14.22
CA ASP A 183 -8.12 21.98 -15.55
C ASP A 183 -7.47 20.74 -16.20
N GLY A 184 -6.59 20.01 -15.49
CA GLY A 184 -5.87 18.84 -16.00
C GLY A 184 -5.57 17.78 -14.97
#